data_AF-A0A0G1XHI4-F1
#
_entry.id   AF-A0A0G1XHI4-F1
#
_cell.length_a   1.000
_cell.length_b   1.000
_cell.length_c   1.000
_cell.angle_alpha   90.00
_cell.angle_beta   90.00
_cell.angle_gamma   90.00
#
_symmetry.space_group_name_H-M   'P 1'
#
loop_
_entity.id
_entity.type
_entity.pdbx_description
1 polymer ?
#
loop_
_entity_poly.entity_id
_entity_poly.type
_entity_poly.pdbx_seq_one_letter_code
_entity_poly.pdbx_strand_id
1 'polypeptide(L)'
;MDKVRPNVLKGITATRLPVVPDEAEIATLVSRVISAKADDSENFAFVVGRNWAISRARHLSFVQRRMTEQAVRQAAEAEEQREFETRREEARVLIERLNPQVKPSQRLQLQMVWWRVFEGKSADEVAALLPHTAVDCRVKRLQRGRTLLMIHASPELRDYLSFRVTPSGGLSKTPLPVT
;
A
#
# COMPACT_ATOMS: atom_id res chain seq x y z
N MET A 1 4.21 8.98 52.72
CA MET A 1 4.11 9.02 51.25
C MET A 1 5.23 8.26 50.54
N ASP A 2 6.41 8.09 51.17
CA ASP A 2 7.61 7.46 50.56
C ASP A 2 7.50 5.98 50.17
N LYS A 3 6.47 5.25 50.63
CA LYS A 3 6.33 3.80 50.35
C LYS A 3 5.54 3.45 49.09
N VAL A 4 4.82 4.42 48.48
CA VAL A 4 3.97 4.15 47.31
C VAL A 4 4.79 3.95 46.04
N ARG A 5 5.73 4.87 45.78
CA ARG A 5 6.57 4.84 44.58
C ARG A 5 7.39 3.55 44.46
N PRO A 6 8.11 3.07 45.50
CA PRO A 6 8.81 1.79 45.44
C PRO A 6 7.89 0.61 45.12
N ASN A 7 6.66 0.59 45.67
CA ASN A 7 5.71 -0.49 45.41
C ASN A 7 5.12 -0.45 43.99
N VAL A 8 4.88 0.74 43.41
CA VAL A 8 4.53 0.88 41.98
C VAL A 8 5.64 0.30 41.11
N LEU A 9 6.89 0.69 41.36
CA LEU A 9 8.04 0.19 40.59
C LEU A 9 8.25 -1.32 40.77
N LYS A 10 8.02 -1.84 41.98
CA LYS A 10 8.04 -3.28 42.26
C LYS A 10 6.96 -4.02 41.46
N GLY A 11 5.76 -3.46 41.35
CA GLY A 11 4.67 -3.97 40.51
C GLY A 11 5.04 -4.04 39.03
N ILE A 12 5.66 -2.97 38.51
CA ILE A 12 6.12 -2.88 37.12
C ILE A 12 7.19 -3.94 36.85
N THR A 13 8.26 -3.96 37.66
CA THR A 13 9.39 -4.88 37.49
C THR A 13 9.00 -6.35 37.68
N ALA A 14 8.03 -6.65 38.54
CA ALA A 14 7.52 -8.01 38.74
C ALA A 14 6.93 -8.63 37.46
N THR A 15 6.46 -7.82 36.51
CA THR A 15 5.95 -8.34 35.24
C THR A 15 7.03 -8.88 34.30
N ARG A 16 8.30 -8.48 34.50
CA ARG A 16 9.42 -8.78 33.60
C ARG A 16 9.17 -8.40 32.14
N LEU A 17 8.22 -7.49 31.89
CA LEU A 17 7.94 -6.97 30.57
C LEU A 17 8.99 -5.90 30.22
N PRO A 18 9.37 -5.76 28.94
CA PRO A 18 10.34 -4.76 28.49
C PRO A 18 9.68 -3.37 28.39
N VAL A 19 9.10 -2.90 29.49
CA VAL A 19 8.46 -1.59 29.60
C VAL A 19 9.18 -0.79 30.67
N VAL A 20 9.72 0.35 30.26
CA VAL A 20 10.37 1.30 31.17
C VAL A 20 9.44 2.51 31.27
N PRO A 21 8.84 2.76 32.44
CA PRO A 21 8.05 3.97 32.64
C PRO A 21 8.98 5.18 32.64
N ASP A 22 8.52 6.29 32.08
CA ASP A 22 9.18 7.58 32.31
C ASP A 22 8.77 8.19 33.67
N GLU A 23 9.46 9.27 34.08
CA GLU A 23 9.21 9.92 35.37
C GLU A 23 7.78 10.48 35.49
N ALA A 24 7.19 10.95 34.39
CA ALA A 24 5.85 11.51 34.38
C ALA A 24 4.77 10.41 34.52
N GLU A 25 5.00 9.26 33.90
CA GLU A 25 4.18 8.05 34.05
C GLU A 25 4.23 7.54 35.49
N ILE A 26 5.42 7.48 36.09
CA ILE A 26 5.58 7.11 37.52
C ILE A 26 4.82 8.10 38.42
N ALA A 27 5.03 9.40 38.22
CA ALA A 27 4.35 10.44 39.01
C ALA A 27 2.83 10.34 38.90
N THR A 28 2.31 10.06 37.71
CA THR A 28 0.87 9.87 37.46
C THR A 28 0.33 8.64 38.20
N LEU A 29 1.04 7.51 38.15
CA LEU A 29 0.64 6.29 38.85
C LEU A 29 0.66 6.48 40.37
N VAL A 30 1.70 7.13 40.90
CA VAL A 30 1.81 7.44 42.33
C VAL A 30 0.69 8.37 42.77
N SER A 31 0.38 9.41 41.99
CA SER A 31 -0.74 10.30 42.27
C SER A 31 -2.07 9.54 42.30
N ARG A 32 -2.31 8.65 41.33
CA ARG A 32 -3.54 7.83 41.29
C ARG A 32 -3.69 6.95 42.53
N VAL A 33 -2.59 6.35 42.99
CA VAL A 33 -2.58 5.52 44.20
C VAL A 33 -2.89 6.34 45.44
N ILE A 34 -2.25 7.50 45.59
CA ILE A 34 -2.48 8.40 46.74
C ILE A 34 -3.93 8.90 46.76
N SER A 35 -4.47 9.28 45.59
CA SER A 35 -5.86 9.76 45.47
C SER A 35 -6.91 8.70 45.74
N ALA A 36 -6.60 7.42 45.50
CA ALA A 36 -7.55 6.32 45.69
C ALA A 36 -7.86 6.02 47.18
N LYS A 37 -7.05 6.52 48.12
CA LYS A 37 -7.23 6.33 49.58
C LYS A 37 -7.53 4.87 49.97
N ALA A 38 -6.84 3.92 49.34
CA ALA A 38 -7.02 2.50 49.62
C ALA A 38 -6.48 2.13 51.01
N ASP A 39 -7.19 1.24 51.71
CA ASP A 39 -6.80 0.76 53.04
C ASP A 39 -5.44 0.06 53.04
N ASP A 40 -5.14 -0.71 51.99
CA ASP A 40 -3.81 -1.28 51.71
C ASP A 40 -3.16 -0.57 50.52
N SER A 41 -2.57 0.60 50.81
CA SER A 41 -1.91 1.44 49.81
C SER A 41 -0.68 0.78 49.16
N GLU A 42 -0.02 -0.18 49.82
CA GLU A 42 1.18 -0.84 49.29
C GLU A 42 0.82 -1.92 48.28
N ASN A 43 -0.15 -2.78 48.61
CA ASN A 43 -0.66 -3.78 47.66
C ASN A 43 -1.37 -3.11 46.48
N PHE A 44 -2.14 -2.04 46.74
CA PHE A 44 -2.78 -1.28 45.67
C PHE A 44 -1.75 -0.63 44.74
N ALA A 45 -0.69 -0.03 45.27
CA ALA A 45 0.44 0.50 44.48
C ALA A 45 1.07 -0.57 43.58
N PHE A 46 1.31 -1.75 44.13
CA PHE A 46 1.87 -2.88 43.38
C PHE A 46 0.95 -3.31 42.22
N VAL A 47 -0.35 -3.47 42.48
CA VAL A 47 -1.33 -3.85 41.44
C VAL A 47 -1.44 -2.79 40.36
N VAL A 48 -1.45 -1.51 40.73
CA VAL A 48 -1.47 -0.39 39.77
C VAL A 48 -0.25 -0.42 38.86
N GLY A 49 0.96 -0.58 39.43
CA GLY A 49 2.20 -0.69 38.66
C GLY A 49 2.20 -1.90 37.73
N ARG A 50 1.80 -3.07 38.23
CA ARG A 50 1.69 -4.31 37.45
C ARG A 50 0.74 -4.17 36.27
N ASN A 51 -0.46 -3.64 36.51
CA ASN A 51 -1.48 -3.49 35.47
C ASN A 51 -1.09 -2.45 34.42
N TRP A 52 -0.46 -1.36 34.85
CA TRP A 52 0.10 -0.38 33.92
C TRP A 52 1.14 -1.03 33.00
N ALA A 53 2.07 -1.81 33.54
CA ALA A 53 3.12 -2.46 32.75
C ALA A 53 2.54 -3.45 31.71
N ILE A 54 1.55 -4.25 32.11
CA ILE A 54 0.84 -5.16 31.21
C ILE A 54 0.11 -4.38 30.10
N SER A 55 -0.60 -3.31 30.45
CA SER A 55 -1.32 -2.47 29.50
C SER A 55 -0.37 -1.80 28.51
N ARG A 56 0.73 -1.24 29.01
CA ARG A 56 1.77 -0.59 28.20
C ARG A 56 2.41 -1.56 27.21
N ALA A 57 2.76 -2.77 27.66
CA ALA A 57 3.34 -3.79 26.79
C ALA A 57 2.37 -4.21 25.68
N ARG A 58 1.09 -4.40 26.01
CA ARG A 58 0.05 -4.69 25.01
C ARG A 58 -0.08 -3.57 23.98
N HIS A 59 -0.14 -2.32 24.44
CA HIS A 59 -0.21 -1.16 23.56
C HIS A 59 1.00 -1.10 22.60
N LEU A 60 2.22 -1.25 23.13
CA LEU A 60 3.43 -1.26 22.31
C LEU A 60 3.42 -2.40 21.29
N SER A 61 3.00 -3.61 21.69
CA SER A 61 2.89 -4.74 20.76
C SER A 61 1.90 -4.49 19.62
N PHE A 62 0.77 -3.84 19.93
CA PHE A 62 -0.24 -3.49 18.93
C PHE A 62 0.29 -2.43 17.95
N VAL A 63 0.92 -1.38 18.47
CA VAL A 63 1.55 -0.35 17.64
C VAL A 63 2.63 -0.95 16.74
N GLN A 64 3.51 -1.77 17.29
CA GLN A 64 4.58 -2.42 16.53
C GLN A 64 4.03 -3.29 15.40
N ARG A 65 2.99 -4.08 15.69
CA ARG A 65 2.32 -4.91 14.69
C ARG A 65 1.74 -4.05 13.58
N ARG A 66 1.04 -2.97 13.91
CA ARG A 66 0.44 -2.06 12.93
C ARG A 66 1.50 -1.38 12.05
N MET A 67 2.60 -0.93 12.65
CA MET A 67 3.73 -0.35 11.92
C MET A 67 4.36 -1.37 10.96
N THR A 68 4.51 -2.62 11.40
CA THR A 68 5.03 -3.71 10.56
C THR A 68 4.10 -4.01 9.41
N GLU A 69 2.79 -4.11 9.66
CA GLU A 69 1.78 -4.33 8.61
C GLU A 69 1.76 -3.17 7.60
N GLN A 70 1.91 -1.92 8.06
CA GLN A 70 2.03 -0.75 7.18
C GLN A 70 3.31 -0.78 6.35
N ALA A 71 4.46 -1.11 6.96
CA ALA A 71 5.73 -1.21 6.24
C ALA A 71 5.70 -2.30 5.16
N VAL A 72 5.10 -3.46 5.45
CA VAL A 72 4.92 -4.53 4.46
C VAL A 72 4.04 -4.09 3.30
N ARG A 73 2.93 -3.39 3.57
CA ARG A 73 2.06 -2.85 2.50
C ARG A 73 2.81 -1.83 1.64
N GLN A 74 3.53 -0.90 2.26
CA GLN A 74 4.32 0.10 1.54
C GLN A 74 5.42 -0.54 0.69
N ALA A 75 6.07 -1.59 1.19
CA ALA A 75 7.08 -2.32 0.43
C ALA A 75 6.46 -3.02 -0.80
N ALA A 76 5.30 -3.67 -0.63
CA ALA A 76 4.58 -4.30 -1.74
C ALA A 76 4.11 -3.28 -2.79
N GLU A 77 3.57 -2.13 -2.36
CA GLU A 77 3.16 -1.04 -3.26
C GLU A 77 4.37 -0.45 -4.01
N ALA A 78 5.52 -0.29 -3.33
CA ALA A 78 6.75 0.20 -3.96
C ALA A 78 7.33 -0.81 -4.97
N GLU A 79 7.22 -2.10 -4.69
CA GLU A 79 7.61 -3.16 -5.63
C GLU A 79 6.70 -3.17 -6.86
N GLU A 80 5.38 -3.15 -6.67
CA GLU A 80 4.41 -3.07 -7.77
C GLU A 80 4.63 -1.83 -8.66
N GLN A 81 4.93 -0.68 -8.05
CA GLN A 81 5.25 0.54 -8.77
C GLN A 81 6.54 0.42 -9.60
N ARG A 82 7.61 -0.19 -9.04
CA ARG A 82 8.86 -0.42 -9.77
C ARG A 82 8.67 -1.35 -10.96
N GLU A 83 7.91 -2.43 -10.77
CA GLU A 83 7.62 -3.33 -11.87
C GLU A 83 6.76 -2.65 -12.94
N PHE A 84 5.79 -1.83 -12.54
CA PHE A 84 5.00 -1.02 -13.48
C PHE A 84 5.88 -0.07 -14.30
N GLU A 85 6.81 0.65 -13.65
CA GLU A 85 7.75 1.56 -14.32
C GLU A 85 8.65 0.81 -15.30
N THR A 86 9.13 -0.38 -14.92
CA THR A 86 9.93 -1.24 -15.79
C THR A 86 9.15 -1.64 -17.05
N ARG A 87 7.90 -2.10 -16.89
CA ARG A 87 7.02 -2.46 -18.02
C ARG A 87 6.66 -1.25 -18.89
N ARG A 88 6.45 -0.10 -18.26
CA ARG A 88 6.16 1.17 -18.95
C ARG A 88 7.34 1.61 -19.80
N GLU A 89 8.55 1.52 -19.26
CA GLU A 89 9.77 1.85 -19.96
C GLU A 89 10.03 0.90 -21.13
N GLU A 90 9.86 -0.41 -20.91
CA GLU A 90 9.93 -1.40 -21.99
C GLU A 90 8.94 -1.07 -23.11
N ALA A 91 7.68 -0.79 -22.76
CA ALA A 91 6.66 -0.44 -23.73
C ALA A 91 7.00 0.85 -24.49
N ARG A 92 7.57 1.87 -23.81
CA ARG A 92 8.03 3.11 -24.45
C ARG A 92 9.08 2.82 -25.52
N VAL A 93 10.14 2.11 -25.16
CA VAL A 93 11.24 1.74 -26.07
C VAL A 93 10.71 0.91 -27.25
N LEU A 94 9.80 -0.03 -27.00
CA LEU A 94 9.17 -0.82 -28.06
C LEU A 94 8.36 0.05 -29.02
N ILE A 95 7.56 0.97 -28.52
CA ILE A 95 6.75 1.88 -29.36
C ILE A 95 7.66 2.77 -30.20
N GLU A 96 8.70 3.36 -29.61
CA GLU A 96 9.67 4.19 -30.32
C GLU A 96 10.35 3.42 -31.46
N ARG A 97 10.73 2.16 -31.20
CA ARG A 97 11.33 1.27 -32.21
C ARG A 97 10.36 0.90 -33.33
N LEU A 98 9.09 0.62 -32.99
CA LEU A 98 8.07 0.18 -33.95
C LEU A 98 7.53 1.33 -34.81
N ASN A 99 7.42 2.53 -34.25
CA ASN A 99 6.85 3.70 -34.92
C ASN A 99 7.36 3.96 -36.35
N PRO A 100 8.68 3.96 -36.65
CA PRO A 100 9.16 4.18 -38.01
C PRO A 100 8.78 3.05 -38.98
N GLN A 101 8.53 1.84 -38.48
CA GLN A 101 8.31 0.62 -39.28
C GLN A 101 6.84 0.33 -39.59
N VAL A 102 5.92 0.97 -38.85
CA VAL A 102 4.47 0.69 -38.93
C VAL A 102 3.71 1.80 -39.65
N LYS A 103 2.55 1.44 -40.22
CA LYS A 103 1.66 2.38 -40.93
C LYS A 103 1.09 3.43 -39.96
N PRO A 104 0.69 4.63 -40.43
CA PRO A 104 0.11 5.67 -39.57
C PRO A 104 -1.09 5.18 -38.73
N SER A 105 -1.92 4.29 -39.28
CA SER A 105 -3.05 3.70 -38.55
C SER A 105 -2.61 2.80 -37.39
N GLN A 106 -1.46 2.13 -37.50
CA GLN A 106 -0.86 1.31 -36.44
C GLN A 106 -0.17 2.17 -35.38
N ARG A 107 0.47 3.29 -35.77
CA ARG A 107 1.00 4.27 -34.80
C ARG A 107 -0.09 4.78 -33.86
N LEU A 108 -1.25 5.13 -34.42
CA LEU A 108 -2.40 5.53 -33.60
C LEU A 108 -2.87 4.39 -32.68
N GLN A 109 -2.84 3.13 -33.14
CA GLN A 109 -3.19 1.99 -32.29
C GLN A 109 -2.22 1.86 -31.11
N LEU A 110 -0.91 1.98 -31.34
CA LEU A 110 0.12 1.97 -30.30
C LEU A 110 -0.08 3.14 -29.32
N GLN A 111 -0.33 4.35 -29.83
CA GLN A 111 -0.61 5.53 -29.02
C GLN A 111 -1.84 5.34 -28.12
N MET A 112 -2.89 4.69 -28.62
CA MET A 112 -4.07 4.38 -27.82
C MET A 112 -3.77 3.40 -26.69
N VAL A 113 -2.87 2.43 -26.90
CA VAL A 113 -2.42 1.55 -25.82
C VAL A 113 -1.67 2.36 -24.77
N TRP A 114 -0.77 3.24 -25.20
CA TRP A 114 -0.03 4.12 -24.29
C TRP A 114 -0.97 4.92 -23.38
N TRP A 115 -1.95 5.61 -23.97
CA TRP A 115 -2.95 6.38 -23.25
C TRP A 115 -3.76 5.56 -22.25
N ARG A 116 -4.26 4.39 -22.66
CA ARG A 116 -5.17 3.58 -21.84
C ARG A 116 -4.47 2.73 -20.78
N VAL A 117 -3.27 2.24 -21.07
CA VAL A 117 -2.58 1.25 -20.23
C VAL A 117 -1.50 1.88 -19.36
N PHE A 118 -0.78 2.88 -19.87
CA PHE A 118 0.40 3.44 -19.22
C PHE A 118 0.20 4.86 -18.70
N GLU A 119 -0.71 5.63 -19.30
CA GLU A 119 -1.14 6.93 -18.77
C GLU A 119 -2.45 6.87 -17.98
N GLY A 120 -3.17 5.74 -18.01
CA GLY A 120 -4.41 5.55 -17.26
C GLY A 120 -5.58 6.44 -17.70
N LYS A 121 -5.52 7.04 -18.90
CA LYS A 121 -6.60 7.88 -19.44
C LYS A 121 -7.88 7.08 -19.51
N SER A 122 -9.01 7.66 -19.10
CA SER A 122 -10.35 7.09 -19.21
C SER A 122 -10.80 6.93 -20.67
N ALA A 123 -11.87 6.17 -20.90
CA ALA A 123 -12.44 6.03 -22.24
C ALA A 123 -12.92 7.38 -22.82
N ASP A 124 -13.43 8.26 -21.96
CA ASP A 124 -13.95 9.57 -22.33
C ASP A 124 -12.83 10.56 -22.66
N GLU A 125 -11.73 10.54 -21.91
CA GLU A 125 -10.54 11.33 -22.24
C GLU A 125 -9.94 10.92 -23.60
N VAL A 126 -9.90 9.61 -23.89
CA VAL A 126 -9.46 9.13 -25.20
C VAL A 126 -10.48 9.48 -26.29
N ALA A 127 -11.77 9.51 -25.98
CA ALA A 127 -12.80 9.96 -26.91
C ALA A 127 -12.63 11.45 -27.26
N ALA A 128 -12.29 12.29 -26.28
CA ALA A 128 -12.01 13.71 -26.49
C ALA A 128 -10.79 13.94 -27.39
N LEU A 129 -9.76 13.07 -27.29
CA LEU A 129 -8.59 13.10 -28.18
C LEU A 129 -8.89 12.60 -29.60
N LEU A 130 -9.97 11.82 -29.78
CA LEU A 130 -10.37 11.21 -31.04
C LEU A 130 -11.86 11.42 -31.33
N PRO A 131 -12.32 12.68 -31.46
CA PRO A 131 -13.75 13.01 -31.49
C PRO A 131 -14.48 12.41 -32.70
N HIS A 132 -13.78 12.17 -33.80
CA HIS A 132 -14.34 11.62 -35.04
C HIS A 132 -14.22 10.09 -35.15
N THR A 133 -13.78 9.40 -34.10
CA THR A 133 -13.66 7.94 -34.11
C THR A 133 -14.78 7.32 -33.28
N ALA A 134 -15.62 6.47 -33.85
CA ALA A 134 -16.66 5.76 -33.09
C ALA A 134 -16.09 4.89 -31.94
N VAL A 135 -16.89 4.64 -30.90
CA VAL A 135 -16.50 3.83 -29.73
C VAL A 135 -15.95 2.47 -30.15
N ASP A 136 -16.69 1.72 -30.99
CA ASP A 136 -16.28 0.39 -31.45
C ASP A 136 -14.96 0.42 -32.23
N CYS A 137 -14.75 1.47 -33.03
CA CYS A 137 -13.50 1.68 -33.74
C CYS A 137 -12.34 1.92 -32.77
N ARG A 138 -12.56 2.67 -31.68
CA ARG A 138 -11.55 2.89 -30.64
C ARG A 138 -11.21 1.59 -29.91
N VAL A 139 -12.20 0.79 -29.54
CA VAL A 139 -12.01 -0.52 -28.89
C VAL A 139 -11.20 -1.46 -29.79
N LYS A 140 -11.59 -1.60 -31.07
CA LYS A 140 -10.86 -2.43 -32.04
C LYS A 140 -9.43 -1.95 -32.26
N ARG A 141 -9.20 -0.63 -32.32
CA ARG A 141 -7.85 -0.05 -32.46
C ARG A 141 -6.98 -0.33 -31.24
N LEU A 142 -7.52 -0.16 -30.03
CA LEU A 142 -6.82 -0.48 -28.79
C LEU A 142 -6.40 -1.96 -28.76
N GLN A 143 -7.32 -2.87 -29.11
CA GLN A 143 -7.02 -4.30 -29.15
C GLN A 143 -5.93 -4.65 -30.17
N ARG A 144 -5.99 -4.07 -31.38
CA ARG A 144 -4.95 -4.26 -32.40
C ARG A 144 -3.59 -3.73 -31.97
N GLY A 145 -3.55 -2.58 -31.29
CA GLY A 145 -2.34 -2.01 -30.73
C GLY A 145 -1.73 -2.93 -29.66
N ARG A 146 -2.56 -3.52 -28.79
CA ARG A 146 -2.12 -4.52 -27.81
C ARG A 146 -1.52 -5.74 -28.49
N THR A 147 -2.21 -6.30 -29.48
CA THR A 147 -1.68 -7.44 -30.25
C THR A 147 -0.33 -7.11 -30.88
N LEU A 148 -0.18 -5.90 -31.45
CA LEU A 148 1.07 -5.46 -32.04
C LEU A 148 2.22 -5.39 -31.01
N LEU A 149 1.96 -4.85 -29.82
CA LEU A 149 2.97 -4.85 -28.75
C LEU A 149 3.29 -6.25 -28.24
N MET A 150 2.27 -7.10 -28.04
CA MET A 150 2.45 -8.46 -27.54
C MET A 150 3.37 -9.32 -28.42
N ILE A 151 3.41 -9.08 -29.73
CA ILE A 151 4.32 -9.80 -30.65
C ILE A 151 5.79 -9.54 -30.30
N HIS A 152 6.12 -8.37 -29.78
CA HIS A 152 7.48 -7.91 -29.55
C HIS A 152 7.87 -7.77 -28.06
N ALA A 153 6.90 -7.92 -27.18
CA ALA A 153 7.04 -7.71 -25.74
C ALA A 153 7.67 -8.92 -25.02
N SER A 154 8.38 -8.62 -23.93
CA SER A 154 8.80 -9.61 -22.93
C SER A 154 7.63 -10.45 -22.41
N PRO A 155 7.86 -11.63 -21.83
CA PRO A 155 6.81 -12.37 -21.12
C PRO A 155 6.09 -11.50 -20.08
N GLU A 156 6.84 -10.70 -19.31
CA GLU A 156 6.32 -9.88 -18.21
C GLU A 156 5.42 -8.76 -18.73
N LEU A 157 5.81 -8.10 -19.83
CA LEU A 157 4.99 -7.08 -20.47
C LEU A 157 3.79 -7.69 -21.20
N ARG A 158 3.94 -8.88 -21.80
CA ARG A 158 2.80 -9.61 -22.40
C ARG A 158 1.74 -9.95 -21.36
N ASP A 159 2.16 -10.51 -20.23
CA ASP A 159 1.26 -10.81 -19.12
C ASP A 159 0.54 -9.55 -18.65
N TYR A 160 1.28 -8.45 -18.47
CA TYR A 160 0.70 -7.16 -18.10
C TYR A 160 -0.31 -6.61 -19.12
N LEU A 161 -0.01 -6.72 -20.42
CA LEU A 161 -0.89 -6.27 -21.51
C LEU A 161 -2.12 -7.16 -21.72
N SER A 162 -2.06 -8.42 -21.28
CA SER A 162 -3.15 -9.39 -21.37
C SER A 162 -4.35 -9.04 -20.47
N PHE A 163 -4.13 -8.19 -19.46
CA PHE A 163 -5.15 -7.72 -18.54
C PHE A 163 -6.05 -6.64 -19.15
N ARG A 164 -7.32 -6.60 -18.73
CA ARG A 164 -8.30 -5.66 -19.26
C ARG A 164 -8.08 -4.27 -18.68
N VAL A 165 -8.10 -3.22 -19.51
CA VAL A 165 -8.25 -1.85 -18.98
C VAL A 165 -9.74 -1.65 -18.64
N THR A 166 -10.05 -1.36 -17.38
CA THR A 166 -11.39 -1.05 -16.91
C THR A 166 -11.88 0.27 -17.51
N PRO A 167 -13.22 0.51 -17.53
CA PRO A 167 -13.77 1.79 -17.97
C PRO A 167 -13.14 3.00 -17.26
N SER A 168 -12.77 2.83 -15.99
CA SER A 168 -12.10 3.84 -15.15
C SER A 168 -10.61 4.05 -15.43
N GLY A 169 -10.00 3.30 -16.36
CA GLY A 169 -8.57 3.44 -16.69
C GLY A 169 -7.62 2.61 -15.82
N GLY A 170 -8.15 1.85 -14.84
CA GLY A 170 -7.37 0.87 -14.08
C GLY A 170 -7.18 -0.44 -14.83
N LEU A 171 -6.19 -1.25 -14.47
CA LEU A 171 -6.06 -2.61 -14.99
C LEU A 171 -6.82 -3.59 -14.10
N SER A 172 -7.65 -4.40 -14.73
CA SER A 172 -8.36 -5.51 -14.11
C SER A 172 -7.59 -6.79 -14.39
N LYS A 173 -7.23 -7.52 -13.32
CA LYS A 173 -6.52 -8.80 -13.34
C LYS A 173 -7.29 -9.94 -14.04
N THR A 174 -8.45 -9.67 -14.64
CA THR A 174 -9.18 -10.66 -15.43
C THR A 174 -8.52 -10.81 -16.81
N PRO A 175 -8.02 -12.01 -17.17
CA PRO A 175 -7.41 -12.24 -18.47
C PRO A 175 -8.41 -11.99 -19.61
N LEU A 176 -7.92 -11.59 -20.79
CA LEU A 176 -8.72 -11.64 -22.01
C LEU A 176 -9.09 -13.09 -22.34
N PRO A 177 -10.33 -13.38 -22.80
CA PRO A 177 -10.69 -14.70 -23.27
C PRO A 177 -9.84 -15.04 -24.50
N VAL A 178 -9.27 -16.24 -24.50
CA VAL A 178 -8.61 -16.81 -25.69
C VAL A 178 -9.73 -17.13 -26.69
N THR A 179 -9.74 -16.42 -27.82
CA THR A 179 -10.58 -16.74 -28.99
C THR A 179 -9.69 -17.23 -30.10
#